data_AF-A9DL42-F1
#
_entry.id   AF-A9DL42-F1
#
_cell.length_a   1.000
_cell.length_b   1.000
_cell.length_c   1.000
_cell.angle_alpha   90.00
_cell.angle_beta   90.00
_cell.angle_gamma   90.00
#
_symmetry.space_group_name_H-M   'P 1'
#
loop_
_entity.id
_entity.type
_entity.pdbx_description
1 polymer ?
#
loop_
_entity_poly.entity_id
_entity_poly.type
_entity_poly.pdbx_seq_one_letter_code
_entity_poly.pdbx_strand_id
1 'polypeptide(L)' 'MLELDVIFQPFVERYYEQLSVKNKEVFVRLLEGEDPELFAWFMGHEQCPDPELAEMVVLVRGRPAP' A
#
# COMPACT_ATOMS: atom_id res chain seq x y z
N MET A 1 7.18 0.47 -11.02
CA MET A 1 7.79 1.82 -11.19
C MET A 1 8.80 2.13 -10.08
N LEU A 2 9.85 2.95 -10.32
CA LEU A 2 10.86 3.31 -9.29
C LEU A 2 10.27 4.06 -8.09
N GLU A 3 9.22 4.85 -8.30
CA GLU A 3 8.61 5.68 -7.25
C GLU A 3 7.89 4.86 -6.18
N LEU A 4 7.27 3.75 -6.58
CA LEU A 4 6.63 2.82 -5.64
C LEU A 4 7.66 2.07 -4.81
N ASP A 5 8.81 1.73 -5.38
CA ASP A 5 9.90 1.06 -4.67
C ASP A 5 10.38 1.92 -3.48
N VAL A 6 10.49 3.24 -3.67
CA VAL A 6 10.86 4.19 -2.60
C VAL A 6 9.84 4.22 -1.44
N ILE A 7 8.57 3.91 -1.71
CA ILE A 7 7.50 3.86 -0.70
C ILE A 7 7.47 2.48 -0.03
N PHE A 8 7.48 1.42 -0.83
CA PHE A 8 7.33 0.06 -0.35
C PHE A 8 8.57 -0.48 0.34
N GLN A 9 9.77 -0.17 -0.14
CA GLN A 9 11.02 -0.68 0.43
C GLN A 9 11.18 -0.35 1.93
N PRO A 10 11.12 0.93 2.38
CA PRO A 10 11.20 1.24 3.81
C PRO A 10 10.01 0.72 4.61
N PHE A 11 8.84 0.58 3.97
CA PHE A 11 7.66 -0.01 4.60
C PHE A 11 7.87 -1.50 4.85
N VAL A 12 8.38 -2.24 3.86
CA VAL A 12 8.61 -3.68 3.97
C VAL A 12 9.69 -3.96 5.01
N GLU A 13 10.80 -3.23 4.98
CA GLU A 13 11.89 -3.43 5.93
C GLU A 13 11.51 -3.15 7.38
N ARG A 14 10.52 -2.27 7.64
CA ARG A 14 10.17 -1.85 9.01
C ARG A 14 8.86 -2.42 9.52
N TYR A 15 7.86 -2.54 8.66
CA TYR A 15 6.49 -2.87 9.04
C TYR A 15 6.07 -4.27 8.59
N TYR A 16 6.58 -4.79 7.46
CA TYR A 16 6.13 -6.09 6.95
C TYR A 16 6.37 -7.23 7.93
N GLU A 17 7.47 -7.22 8.69
CA GLU A 17 7.71 -8.22 9.75
C GLU A 17 6.67 -8.15 10.87
N GLN A 18 6.16 -6.95 11.17
CA GLN A 18 5.17 -6.69 12.21
C GLN A 18 3.72 -6.87 11.71
N LEU A 19 3.51 -7.05 10.40
CA LEU A 19 2.18 -7.30 9.84
C LEU A 19 1.64 -8.66 10.26
N SER A 20 0.36 -8.68 10.65
CA SER A 20 -0.40 -9.91 10.82
C SER A 20 -0.56 -10.65 9.48
N VAL A 21 -0.82 -11.96 9.52
CA VAL A 21 -0.99 -12.81 8.33
C VAL A 21 -2.01 -12.21 7.35
N LYS A 22 -3.16 -11.76 7.88
CA LYS A 22 -4.20 -11.10 7.08
C LYS A 22 -3.68 -9.87 6.32
N ASN A 23 -2.90 -9.02 6.99
CA ASN A 23 -2.34 -7.83 6.37
C ASN A 23 -1.27 -8.18 5.33
N LYS A 24 -0.49 -9.25 5.53
CA LYS A 24 0.45 -9.74 4.51
C LYS A 24 -0.29 -10.21 3.26
N GLU A 25 -1.40 -10.93 3.41
CA GLU A 25 -2.24 -11.33 2.26
C GLU A 25 -2.82 -10.12 1.51
N VAL A 26 -3.35 -9.14 2.25
CA VAL A 26 -3.86 -7.89 1.65
C VAL A 26 -2.73 -7.13 0.95
N PHE A 27 -1.53 -7.08 1.52
CA PHE A 27 -0.38 -6.43 0.90
C PHE A 27 0.09 -7.15 -0.37
N VAL A 28 0.09 -8.48 -0.39
CA VAL A 28 0.40 -9.25 -1.60
C VAL A 28 -0.65 -8.96 -2.68
N ARG A 29 -1.94 -8.99 -2.33
CA ARG A 29 -3.02 -8.61 -3.27
C ARG A 29 -2.88 -7.19 -3.78
N LEU A 30 -2.43 -6.25 -2.94
CA LEU A 30 -2.14 -4.88 -3.35
C LEU A 30 -1.03 -4.86 -4.40
N LEU A 31 0.06 -5.60 -4.19
CA LEU A 31 1.18 -5.68 -5.13
C LEU A 31 0.84 -6.41 -6.44
N GLU A 32 -0.24 -7.18 -6.49
CA GLU A 32 -0.76 -7.77 -7.74
C GLU A 32 -1.51 -6.75 -8.61
N GLY A 33 -1.83 -5.55 -8.09
CA GLY A 33 -2.46 -4.46 -8.82
C GLY A 33 -1.52 -3.72 -9.78
N GLU A 34 -2.09 -2.87 -10.63
CA GLU A 34 -1.29 -2.10 -11.59
C GLU A 34 -0.51 -0.96 -10.91
N ASP A 35 0.80 -0.84 -11.20
CA ASP A 35 1.67 0.25 -10.75
C ASP A 35 1.01 1.66 -10.82
N PRO A 36 0.37 2.08 -11.93
CA PRO A 36 -0.28 3.40 -12.03
C PRO A 36 -1.47 3.58 -11.07
N GLU A 37 -2.29 2.55 -10.85
CA GLU A 37 -3.42 2.61 -9.89
C GLU A 37 -2.91 2.72 -8.46
N LEU A 38 -1.91 1.89 -8.11
CA LEU A 38 -1.27 1.95 -6.80
C LEU A 38 -0.74 3.36 -6.53
N PHE A 39 -0.01 3.93 -7.49
CA PHE A 39 0.51 5.28 -7.37
C PHE A 39 -0.60 6.32 -7.19
N ALA A 40 -1.71 6.21 -7.93
CA ALA A 40 -2.87 7.08 -7.77
C ALA A 40 -3.48 6.99 -6.35
N TRP A 41 -3.59 5.80 -5.76
CA TRP A 41 -4.10 5.61 -4.40
C TRP A 41 -3.13 6.18 -3.34
N PHE A 42 -1.82 5.97 -3.52
CA PHE A 42 -0.80 6.53 -2.62
C PHE A 42 -0.78 8.05 -2.64
N MET A 43 -0.94 8.64 -3.81
CA MET A 43 -1.01 10.09 -3.99
C MET A 43 -2.35 10.69 -3.57
N GLY A 44 -3.39 9.87 -3.33
CA GLY A 44 -4.73 10.33 -3.00
C GLY A 44 -5.50 10.88 -4.20
N HIS A 45 -5.05 10.56 -5.42
CA HIS A 45 -5.78 10.90 -6.65
C HIS A 45 -7.02 10.03 -6.85
N GLU A 46 -6.97 8.79 -6.35
CA GLU A 46 -8.07 7.84 -6.47
C GLU A 46 -8.28 7.08 -5.15
N GLN A 47 -9.52 6.64 -4.90
CA GLN A 47 -9.87 5.81 -3.76
C GLN A 47 -9.91 4.35 -4.18
N CYS A 48 -9.21 3.51 -3.42
CA CYS A 48 -9.27 2.07 -3.64
C CYS A 48 -10.69 1.56 -3.32
N PRO A 49 -11.34 0.81 -4.24
CA PRO A 49 -12.71 0.34 -4.04
C PRO A 49 -12.83 -0.71 -2.92
N ASP A 50 -11.74 -1.44 -2.66
CA ASP A 50 -11.66 -2.42 -1.59
C ASP A 50 -11.26 -1.75 -0.26
N PRO A 51 -12.09 -1.83 0.80
CA PRO A 51 -11.77 -1.22 2.08
C PRO A 51 -10.50 -1.83 2.71
N GLU A 52 -10.25 -3.12 2.51
CA GLU A 52 -9.05 -3.79 3.02
C GLU A 52 -7.77 -3.26 2.36
N LEU A 53 -7.80 -3.05 1.04
CA LEU A 53 -6.68 -2.46 0.29
C LEU A 53 -6.51 -0.97 0.63
N ALA A 54 -7.61 -0.23 0.81
CA ALA A 54 -7.58 1.16 1.24
C ALA A 54 -6.91 1.31 2.61
N GLU A 55 -7.24 0.44 3.58
CA GLU A 55 -6.56 0.41 4.88
C GLU A 55 -5.07 0.09 4.73
N MET A 56 -4.71 -0.85 3.84
CA MET A 56 -3.31 -1.16 3.56
C MET A 56 -2.55 0.03 2.97
N VAL A 57 -3.13 0.74 2.00
CA VAL A 57 -2.52 1.93 1.40
C VAL A 57 -2.28 3.01 2.45
N VAL A 58 -3.23 3.23 3.35
CA VAL A 58 -3.09 4.17 4.48
C VAL A 58 -1.98 3.73 5.44
N LEU A 59 -1.92 2.42 5.73
CA LEU A 59 -0.93 1.83 6.62
C LEU A 59 0.49 1.91 6.04
N VAL A 60 0.64 1.67 4.74
CA VAL A 60 1.91 1.84 4.00
C VAL A 60 2.34 3.30 3.95
N ARG A 61 1.40 4.23 3.70
CA ARG A 61 1.67 5.67 3.68
C ARG A 61 1.94 6.24 5.08
N GLY A 62 1.52 5.56 6.14
CA GLY A 62 1.62 6.01 7.53
C GLY A 62 0.78 7.25 7.87
N ARG A 63 -0.05 7.73 6.93
CA ARG A 63 -0.95 8.87 7.12
C ARG A 63 -2.18 8.78 6.18
N PRO A 64 -3.35 9.28 6.60
CA PRO A 64 -4.49 9.43 5.71
C PRO A 64 -4.20 10.44 4.58
N ALA A 65 -4.92 10.31 3.46
CA ALA A 65 -4.80 11.23 2.35
C ALA A 65 -5.39 12.57 2.78
N PRO A 66 -4.82 13.72 2.35
CA PRO A 66 -5.47 15.01 2.53
C PRO A 66 -6.80 15.10 1.77
#